data_AF-A0A4S1XCQ6-F1
#
_entry.id   AF-A0A4S1XCQ6-F1
#
_cell.length_a   1.000
_cell.length_b   1.000
_cell.length_c   1.000
_cell.angle_alpha   90.00
_cell.angle_beta   90.00
_cell.angle_gamma   90.00
#
_symmetry.space_group_name_H-M   'P 1'
#
loop_
_entity.id
_entity.type
_entity.pdbx_description
1 polymer ?
#
loop_
_entity_poly.entity_id
_entity_poly.type
_entity_poly.pdbx_seq_one_letter_code
_entity_poly.pdbx_strand_id
1 'polypeptide(L)'
;MSRPVLILASVLALAGCAENAPRARSASSEAAAPGPGKGKGYSHDPFPSTYRAYPGAPTLLTNVTILDGEGGRIDNGAVLFRDGKIVEVGQGLTPGAGVTVIDGRNKYVTPGVIDIHSHLGDYPSPGVEALSDGNEMTSPVTPEVWAEHSVWPQDPGFGRALVNGGVTTLQILPGSANLFGGRSVTVKNVYARTMQAMKFPGAPYGLKMACGENPKRVYGGKGRAPATRMGNIAVDRQTWAKAVEYKRRWDKYEDKGGEAPSRDLAMDTLRGVLEGEILVQNHCYRADEMAVVMDMAKEFGYHVTAFHHAVEAYKIADLLKANDTCAAVWADWYGFKMEAYDAVNENLAILEKEGACAMIHSDDQNGIQRLNQEVAKARASGRKAGFDISEAAAWRWLAINPAKALGIADRTGSLKPGKMADVVLWNGNPFSVYTRPQMVWVDGALLYDANNPKLRPVSDFELGQPGEGDVK
;
A
#
# COMPACT_ATOMS: atom_id res chain seq x y z
N MET A 1 -51.76 -63.92 62.52
CA MET A 1 -51.04 -63.80 63.80
C MET A 1 -50.84 -62.33 64.13
N SER A 2 -51.51 -61.89 65.19
CA SER A 2 -51.12 -60.91 66.21
C SER A 2 -50.48 -59.54 65.87
N ARG A 3 -51.24 -58.48 66.21
CA ARG A 3 -50.85 -57.12 66.68
C ARG A 3 -49.80 -57.13 67.83
N PRO A 4 -49.36 -55.98 68.42
CA PRO A 4 -49.01 -54.61 67.98
C PRO A 4 -47.67 -54.10 68.65
N VAL A 5 -47.32 -52.79 68.56
CA VAL A 5 -46.73 -51.88 69.61
C VAL A 5 -46.25 -50.59 68.88
N LEU A 6 -46.89 -49.42 69.02
CA LEU A 6 -46.89 -48.37 70.06
C LEU A 6 -45.58 -47.52 70.21
N ILE A 7 -45.64 -46.32 69.61
CA ILE A 7 -45.26 -44.96 70.07
C ILE A 7 -44.11 -44.81 71.08
N LEU A 8 -43.10 -43.99 70.72
CA LEU A 8 -42.58 -42.96 71.64
C LEU A 8 -42.10 -41.71 70.88
N ALA A 9 -42.68 -40.57 71.25
CA ALA A 9 -42.31 -39.24 70.82
C ALA A 9 -41.21 -38.68 71.72
N SER A 10 -40.24 -37.97 71.14
CA SER A 10 -39.25 -37.17 71.88
C SER A 10 -39.26 -35.76 71.32
N VAL A 11 -40.04 -34.89 71.95
CA VAL A 11 -39.99 -33.44 71.76
C VAL A 11 -38.84 -32.91 72.62
N LEU A 12 -37.81 -32.35 71.99
CA LEU A 12 -36.84 -31.48 72.67
C LEU A 12 -37.08 -30.05 72.19
N ALA A 13 -37.66 -29.25 73.08
CA ALA A 13 -37.67 -27.80 72.99
C ALA A 13 -36.34 -27.27 73.55
N LEU A 14 -35.57 -26.59 72.71
CA LEU A 14 -34.50 -25.69 73.14
C LEU A 14 -34.73 -24.36 72.45
N ALA A 15 -35.22 -23.41 73.24
CA ALA A 15 -35.26 -22.00 72.89
C ALA A 15 -33.81 -21.49 72.79
N GLY A 16 -33.45 -21.01 71.60
CA GLY A 16 -32.16 -20.39 71.31
C GLY A 16 -32.38 -19.02 70.67
N CYS A 17 -31.74 -18.03 71.26
CA CYS A 17 -31.88 -16.60 71.04
C CYS A 17 -31.91 -16.15 69.57
N ALA A 18 -32.79 -15.18 69.29
CA ALA A 18 -32.75 -14.39 68.07
C ALA A 18 -31.50 -13.49 68.07
N GLU A 19 -30.45 -13.91 67.37
CA GLU A 19 -29.39 -13.03 66.91
C GLU A 19 -29.71 -12.58 65.48
N ASN A 20 -29.70 -11.26 65.28
CA ASN A 20 -29.75 -10.61 63.97
C ASN A 20 -28.54 -11.06 63.14
N ALA A 21 -28.67 -12.16 62.40
CA ALA A 21 -27.74 -12.49 61.34
C ALA A 21 -27.86 -11.42 60.23
N PRO A 22 -26.75 -10.78 59.81
CA PRO A 22 -26.80 -9.89 58.67
C PRO A 22 -27.21 -10.72 57.45
N ARG A 23 -28.29 -10.30 56.79
CA ARG A 23 -28.68 -10.80 55.48
C ARG A 23 -27.42 -10.83 54.61
N ALA A 24 -27.01 -12.02 54.17
CA ALA A 24 -25.91 -12.17 53.23
C ALA A 24 -26.18 -11.21 52.07
N ARG A 25 -25.31 -10.21 51.89
CA ARG A 25 -25.33 -9.37 50.70
C ARG A 25 -25.27 -10.34 49.54
N SER A 26 -26.32 -10.37 48.70
CA SER A 26 -26.20 -11.01 47.39
C SER A 26 -24.91 -10.47 46.81
N ALA A 27 -24.01 -11.33 46.35
CA ALA A 27 -22.82 -10.93 45.64
C ALA A 27 -23.26 -9.90 44.60
N SER A 28 -23.03 -8.63 44.91
CA SER A 28 -23.26 -7.54 44.00
C SER A 28 -22.42 -7.94 42.80
N SER A 29 -23.05 -8.06 41.64
CA SER A 29 -22.33 -8.11 40.37
C SER A 29 -21.26 -7.03 40.45
N GLU A 30 -19.99 -7.43 40.63
CA GLU A 30 -18.90 -6.49 40.46
C GLU A 30 -19.15 -5.88 39.08
N ALA A 31 -19.34 -4.56 39.05
CA ALA A 31 -19.55 -3.86 37.80
C ALA A 31 -18.37 -4.25 36.90
N ALA A 32 -18.67 -4.85 35.75
CA ALA A 32 -17.63 -5.26 34.80
C ALA A 32 -16.69 -4.07 34.60
N ALA A 33 -15.37 -4.32 34.70
CA ALA A 33 -14.38 -3.28 34.52
C ALA A 33 -14.67 -2.54 33.21
N PRO A 34 -14.63 -1.20 33.19
CA PRO A 34 -14.93 -0.44 31.98
C PRO A 34 -13.98 -0.85 30.85
N GLY A 35 -14.47 -0.78 29.60
CA GLY A 35 -13.68 -1.16 28.44
C GLY A 35 -12.42 -0.31 28.29
N PRO A 36 -11.37 -0.83 27.62
CA PRO A 36 -10.13 -0.10 27.40
C PRO A 36 -10.31 1.17 26.54
N GLY A 37 -11.45 1.32 25.86
CA GLY A 37 -11.73 2.35 24.88
C GLY A 37 -11.46 1.87 23.45
N LYS A 38 -12.12 2.53 22.49
CA LYS A 38 -12.04 2.18 21.05
C LYS A 38 -10.58 2.16 20.56
N GLY A 39 -10.20 1.09 19.87
CA GLY A 39 -8.86 0.89 19.30
C GLY A 39 -7.75 0.67 20.33
N LYS A 40 -8.09 0.44 21.60
CA LYS A 40 -7.11 0.21 22.69
C LYS A 40 -7.06 -1.25 23.14
N GLY A 41 -7.70 -2.16 22.41
CA GLY A 41 -7.66 -3.59 22.71
C GLY A 41 -6.29 -4.24 22.50
N TYR A 42 -5.53 -3.79 21.50
CA TYR A 42 -4.18 -4.26 21.16
C TYR A 42 -3.44 -3.22 20.29
N SER A 43 -2.14 -3.41 20.05
CA SER A 43 -1.37 -2.52 19.16
C SER A 43 -1.74 -2.76 17.69
N HIS A 44 -2.09 -1.70 16.97
CA HIS A 44 -2.40 -1.73 15.54
C HIS A 44 -1.15 -1.59 14.64
N ASP A 45 0.00 -1.16 15.21
CA ASP A 45 1.30 -1.06 14.55
C ASP A 45 2.40 -1.70 15.43
N PRO A 46 2.48 -3.04 15.47
CA PRO A 46 3.47 -3.76 16.29
C PRO A 46 4.91 -3.63 15.76
N PHE A 47 5.09 -3.24 14.49
CA PHE A 47 6.41 -3.06 13.86
C PHE A 47 6.55 -1.64 13.29
N PRO A 48 6.57 -0.61 14.15
CA PRO A 48 6.56 0.77 13.70
C PRO A 48 7.78 1.11 12.84
N SER A 49 7.64 2.10 11.98
CA SER A 49 8.77 2.63 11.21
C SER A 49 9.88 3.14 12.14
N THR A 50 11.11 2.75 11.84
CA THR A 50 12.32 3.30 12.45
C THR A 50 13.06 4.22 11.49
N TYR A 51 12.45 4.57 10.34
CA TYR A 51 13.06 5.42 9.34
C TYR A 51 13.44 6.79 9.91
N ARG A 52 14.63 7.25 9.55
CA ARG A 52 15.09 8.61 9.76
C ARG A 52 15.62 9.12 8.43
N ALA A 53 15.21 10.33 8.07
CA ALA A 53 15.71 10.98 6.86
C ALA A 53 17.24 11.04 6.90
N TYR A 54 17.84 10.79 5.74
CA TYR A 54 19.27 10.99 5.54
C TYR A 54 19.61 12.48 5.69
N PRO A 55 20.86 12.84 6.05
CA PRO A 55 21.27 14.24 6.09
C PRO A 55 21.09 14.91 4.71
N GLY A 56 20.24 15.95 4.68
CA GLY A 56 20.03 16.79 3.50
C GLY A 56 20.78 18.11 3.59
N ALA A 57 20.88 18.81 2.46
CA ALA A 57 21.40 20.18 2.38
C ALA A 57 20.35 21.08 1.71
N PRO A 58 20.18 22.34 2.18
CA PRO A 58 19.34 23.31 1.49
C PRO A 58 19.77 23.43 0.03
N THR A 59 18.83 23.20 -0.89
CA THR A 59 19.12 23.12 -2.33
C THR A 59 18.10 23.92 -3.12
N LEU A 60 18.58 24.70 -4.08
CA LEU A 60 17.78 25.44 -5.05
C LEU A 60 18.10 24.94 -6.45
N LEU A 61 17.12 24.32 -7.10
CA LEU A 61 17.18 24.00 -8.53
C LEU A 61 16.66 25.22 -9.30
N THR A 62 17.36 25.68 -10.32
CA THR A 62 17.00 26.88 -11.12
C THR A 62 16.99 26.59 -12.61
N ASN A 63 16.29 27.42 -13.40
CA ASN A 63 16.20 27.31 -14.86
C ASN A 63 15.67 25.96 -15.37
N VAL A 64 14.80 25.30 -14.61
CA VAL A 64 14.26 23.97 -14.93
C VAL A 64 12.87 24.06 -15.55
N THR A 65 12.46 23.03 -16.29
CA THR A 65 11.05 22.79 -16.57
C THR A 65 10.45 21.94 -15.46
N ILE A 66 9.45 22.43 -14.75
CA ILE A 66 8.83 21.73 -13.62
C ILE A 66 7.55 21.05 -14.09
N LEU A 67 7.39 19.76 -13.77
CA LEU A 67 6.10 19.10 -13.69
C LEU A 67 5.79 18.91 -12.20
N ASP A 68 4.78 19.60 -11.68
CA ASP A 68 4.58 19.72 -10.22
C ASP A 68 4.01 18.45 -9.56
N GLY A 69 3.53 17.50 -10.35
CA GLY A 69 2.87 16.28 -9.87
C GLY A 69 1.37 16.41 -9.59
N GLU A 70 0.79 17.61 -9.59
CA GLU A 70 -0.65 17.88 -9.45
C GLU A 70 -1.29 18.32 -10.78
N GLY A 71 -0.53 18.37 -11.87
CA GLY A 71 -1.00 18.69 -13.22
C GLY A 71 -0.53 20.05 -13.74
N GLY A 72 0.27 20.77 -12.96
CA GLY A 72 0.88 22.05 -13.33
C GLY A 72 2.25 21.89 -13.99
N ARG A 73 2.54 22.83 -14.89
CA ARG A 73 3.85 22.99 -15.55
C ARG A 73 4.37 24.40 -15.29
N ILE A 74 5.66 24.51 -14.97
CA ILE A 74 6.35 25.81 -14.84
C ILE A 74 7.63 25.76 -15.68
N ASP A 75 7.68 26.55 -16.75
CA ASP A 75 8.90 26.72 -17.54
C ASP A 75 9.81 27.78 -16.89
N ASN A 76 11.13 27.63 -17.03
CA ASN A 76 12.14 28.47 -16.36
C ASN A 76 11.90 28.60 -14.84
N GLY A 77 11.44 27.49 -14.25
CA GLY A 77 11.10 27.41 -12.85
C GLY A 77 12.30 27.23 -11.95
N ALA A 78 12.02 27.32 -10.66
CA ALA A 78 12.92 27.03 -9.58
C ALA A 78 12.20 26.30 -8.44
N VAL A 79 12.92 25.40 -7.75
CA VAL A 79 12.43 24.61 -6.62
C VAL A 79 13.43 24.74 -5.48
N LEU A 80 13.01 25.31 -4.36
CA LEU A 80 13.79 25.39 -3.12
C LEU A 80 13.29 24.33 -2.14
N PHE A 81 14.22 23.54 -1.60
CA PHE A 81 13.93 22.61 -0.51
C PHE A 81 15.02 22.65 0.56
N ARG A 82 14.60 22.46 1.82
CA ARG A 82 15.46 22.43 3.02
C ARG A 82 14.78 21.62 4.11
N ASP A 83 15.56 21.09 5.05
CA ASP A 83 15.05 20.34 6.21
C ASP A 83 14.05 19.23 5.82
N GLY A 84 14.35 18.57 4.70
CA GLY A 84 13.55 17.50 4.10
C GLY A 84 12.21 17.89 3.50
N LYS A 85 11.94 19.19 3.31
CA LYS A 85 10.67 19.68 2.75
C LYS A 85 10.87 20.65 1.58
N ILE A 86 9.91 20.64 0.68
CA ILE A 86 9.75 21.70 -0.31
C ILE A 86 9.39 22.99 0.44
N VAL A 87 10.13 24.06 0.17
CA VAL A 87 9.91 25.39 0.75
C VAL A 87 9.13 26.25 -0.22
N GLU A 88 9.57 26.29 -1.47
CA GLU A 88 9.02 27.19 -2.47
C GLU A 88 9.23 26.63 -3.88
N VAL A 89 8.24 26.87 -4.75
CA VAL A 89 8.23 26.46 -6.15
C VAL A 89 7.69 27.63 -6.95
N GLY A 90 8.38 28.05 -8.00
CA GLY A 90 7.98 29.21 -8.78
C GLY A 90 9.01 29.60 -9.83
N GLN A 91 9.11 30.89 -10.12
CA GLN A 91 10.12 31.47 -11.04
C GLN A 91 10.92 32.54 -10.30
N GLY A 92 12.15 32.79 -10.73
CA GLY A 92 12.95 33.91 -10.22
C GLY A 92 13.35 33.81 -8.74
N LEU A 93 13.33 32.61 -8.16
CA LEU A 93 13.77 32.38 -6.77
C LEU A 93 15.25 32.73 -6.63
N THR A 94 15.59 33.52 -5.61
CA THR A 94 16.97 33.88 -5.31
C THR A 94 17.53 32.96 -4.21
N PRO A 95 18.80 32.56 -4.31
CA PRO A 95 19.39 31.71 -3.29
C PRO A 95 19.62 32.49 -2.00
N GLY A 96 19.17 31.92 -0.87
CA GLY A 96 19.58 32.37 0.46
C GLY A 96 21.02 31.95 0.77
N ALA A 97 21.57 32.46 1.88
CA ALA A 97 22.89 32.04 2.35
C ALA A 97 22.93 30.53 2.68
N GLY A 98 24.01 29.84 2.29
CA GLY A 98 24.20 28.42 2.57
C GLY A 98 23.35 27.46 1.72
N VAL A 99 22.69 27.94 0.67
CA VAL A 99 21.92 27.11 -0.27
C VAL A 99 22.79 26.65 -1.43
N THR A 100 22.81 25.34 -1.68
CA THR A 100 23.41 24.77 -2.89
C THR A 100 22.55 25.12 -4.10
N VAL A 101 23.13 25.81 -5.08
CA VAL A 101 22.42 26.21 -6.31
C VAL A 101 22.82 25.29 -7.45
N ILE A 102 21.83 24.71 -8.13
CA ILE A 102 22.04 23.84 -9.28
C ILE A 102 21.32 24.47 -10.48
N ASP A 103 22.08 24.78 -11.53
CA ASP A 103 21.53 25.22 -12.81
C ASP A 103 21.01 24.00 -13.59
N GLY A 104 19.71 23.98 -13.83
CA GLY A 104 19.01 22.93 -14.56
C GLY A 104 18.52 23.37 -15.93
N ARG A 105 19.20 24.32 -16.59
CA ARG A 105 18.88 24.69 -17.97
C ARG A 105 18.75 23.46 -18.87
N ASN A 106 17.66 23.40 -19.64
CA ASN A 106 17.27 22.28 -20.52
C ASN A 106 16.93 20.97 -19.79
N LYS A 107 16.79 20.99 -18.46
CA LYS A 107 16.43 19.85 -17.61
C LYS A 107 15.01 19.97 -17.08
N TYR A 108 14.50 18.85 -16.58
CA TYR A 108 13.18 18.77 -15.98
C TYR A 108 13.29 18.43 -14.50
N VAL A 109 12.37 18.97 -13.69
CA VAL A 109 12.23 18.63 -12.27
C VAL A 109 10.82 18.13 -12.01
N THR A 110 10.74 17.03 -11.28
CA THR A 110 9.48 16.39 -10.90
C THR A 110 9.51 15.95 -9.44
N PRO A 111 8.36 15.66 -8.81
CA PRO A 111 8.35 14.80 -7.65
C PRO A 111 8.97 13.45 -7.98
N GLY A 112 9.46 12.75 -6.96
CA GLY A 112 9.89 11.37 -7.07
C GLY A 112 8.78 10.47 -7.61
N VAL A 113 9.18 9.45 -8.38
CA VAL A 113 8.26 8.45 -8.92
C VAL A 113 7.79 7.55 -7.78
N ILE A 114 6.51 7.19 -7.80
CA ILE A 114 5.89 6.27 -6.84
C ILE A 114 5.36 5.04 -7.57
N ASP A 115 5.88 3.87 -7.22
CA ASP A 115 5.35 2.60 -7.73
C ASP A 115 4.35 1.99 -6.73
N ILE A 116 3.08 1.90 -7.13
CA ILE A 116 2.02 1.35 -6.28
C ILE A 116 1.95 -0.18 -6.32
N HIS A 117 2.65 -0.85 -7.24
CA HIS A 117 2.65 -2.33 -7.32
C HIS A 117 4.05 -2.85 -7.55
N SER A 118 4.71 -3.27 -6.48
CA SER A 118 6.02 -3.90 -6.57
C SER A 118 6.12 -5.15 -5.70
N HIS A 119 6.96 -6.07 -6.16
CA HIS A 119 7.36 -7.24 -5.41
C HIS A 119 8.87 -7.24 -5.11
N LEU A 120 9.55 -6.09 -5.23
CA LEU A 120 10.95 -5.98 -4.83
C LEU A 120 11.12 -6.35 -3.34
N GLY A 121 12.25 -6.97 -3.01
CA GLY A 121 12.51 -7.52 -1.68
C GLY A 121 11.79 -8.84 -1.38
N ASP A 122 10.52 -9.00 -1.79
CA ASP A 122 9.75 -10.25 -1.66
C ASP A 122 10.06 -11.27 -2.77
N TYR A 123 10.45 -10.75 -3.95
CA TYR A 123 11.00 -11.47 -5.09
C TYR A 123 12.30 -10.77 -5.52
N PRO A 124 13.39 -10.91 -4.72
CA PRO A 124 14.60 -10.15 -4.94
C PRO A 124 15.38 -10.62 -6.16
N SER A 125 16.24 -9.75 -6.67
CA SER A 125 17.20 -10.08 -7.74
C SER A 125 18.59 -10.37 -7.16
N PRO A 126 19.29 -11.45 -7.58
CA PRO A 126 18.85 -12.50 -8.49
C PRO A 126 17.80 -13.40 -7.83
N GLY A 127 16.77 -13.76 -8.61
CA GLY A 127 15.71 -14.64 -8.14
C GLY A 127 16.16 -16.09 -8.08
N VAL A 128 15.99 -16.73 -6.92
CA VAL A 128 16.07 -18.18 -6.75
C VAL A 128 14.81 -18.68 -6.06
N GLU A 129 14.48 -19.97 -6.20
CA GLU A 129 13.25 -20.55 -5.65
C GLU A 129 13.09 -20.29 -4.14
N ALA A 130 14.19 -20.36 -3.39
CA ALA A 130 14.20 -20.14 -1.95
C ALA A 130 13.91 -18.69 -1.52
N LEU A 131 13.91 -17.73 -2.46
CA LEU A 131 13.60 -16.32 -2.22
C LEU A 131 12.22 -15.95 -2.80
N SER A 132 11.37 -16.94 -3.09
CA SER A 132 10.05 -16.76 -3.69
C SER A 132 8.97 -16.44 -2.64
N ASP A 133 9.18 -15.42 -1.81
CA ASP A 133 8.37 -15.14 -0.62
C ASP A 133 7.13 -14.28 -0.87
N GLY A 134 6.88 -13.85 -2.12
CA GLY A 134 5.75 -12.99 -2.45
C GLY A 134 4.36 -13.65 -2.51
N ASN A 135 4.21 -14.97 -2.35
CA ASN A 135 2.87 -15.61 -2.29
C ASN A 135 2.82 -16.79 -1.30
N GLU A 136 2.09 -16.62 -0.20
CA GLU A 136 1.82 -17.68 0.79
C GLU A 136 0.71 -18.63 0.32
N MET A 137 0.98 -19.46 -0.68
CA MET A 137 -0.04 -20.26 -1.38
C MET A 137 -0.60 -21.45 -0.59
N THR A 138 -0.43 -21.48 0.73
CA THR A 138 -0.88 -22.58 1.62
C THR A 138 -2.33 -22.44 2.07
N SER A 139 -2.95 -21.27 1.95
CA SER A 139 -4.40 -21.03 2.18
C SER A 139 -4.91 -19.93 1.23
N PRO A 140 -6.17 -19.96 0.74
CA PRO A 140 -6.75 -18.85 -0.05
C PRO A 140 -6.99 -17.58 0.75
N VAL A 141 -6.99 -17.69 2.08
CA VAL A 141 -7.24 -16.61 3.01
C VAL A 141 -6.07 -16.56 3.99
N THR A 142 -5.16 -15.60 3.80
CA THR A 142 -3.99 -15.37 4.66
C THR A 142 -3.81 -13.89 5.05
N PRO A 143 -4.86 -13.16 5.49
CA PRO A 143 -4.72 -11.74 5.85
C PRO A 143 -3.81 -11.49 7.07
N GLU A 144 -3.40 -12.54 7.79
CA GLU A 144 -2.45 -12.52 8.88
C GLU A 144 -0.98 -12.40 8.45
N VAL A 145 -0.62 -12.74 7.19
CA VAL A 145 0.77 -12.63 6.70
C VAL A 145 1.03 -11.24 6.13
N TRP A 146 2.25 -10.74 6.31
CA TRP A 146 2.60 -9.36 5.99
C TRP A 146 3.84 -9.38 5.10
N ALA A 147 3.76 -8.74 3.92
CA ALA A 147 4.90 -8.63 3.00
C ALA A 147 6.13 -8.05 3.69
N GLU A 148 5.93 -7.12 4.63
CA GLU A 148 7.01 -6.47 5.36
C GLU A 148 7.95 -7.42 6.14
N HIS A 149 7.51 -8.66 6.43
CA HIS A 149 8.34 -9.68 7.06
C HIS A 149 9.23 -10.46 6.08
N SER A 150 8.95 -10.36 4.78
CA SER A 150 9.68 -11.02 3.70
C SER A 150 10.57 -10.07 2.92
N VAL A 151 10.30 -8.75 2.96
CA VAL A 151 11.12 -7.74 2.28
C VAL A 151 12.58 -7.86 2.70
N TRP A 152 13.43 -8.28 1.76
CA TRP A 152 14.88 -8.22 1.93
C TRP A 152 15.40 -6.82 1.55
N PRO A 153 15.85 -5.99 2.51
CA PRO A 153 16.20 -4.58 2.25
C PRO A 153 17.44 -4.37 1.38
N GLN A 154 18.24 -5.43 1.17
CA GLN A 154 19.49 -5.37 0.41
C GLN A 154 19.30 -5.80 -1.06
N ASP A 155 18.06 -6.07 -1.49
CA ASP A 155 17.74 -6.33 -2.90
C ASP A 155 18.28 -5.19 -3.79
N PRO A 156 19.21 -5.46 -4.72
CA PRO A 156 19.74 -4.47 -5.65
C PRO A 156 18.66 -3.80 -6.52
N GLY A 157 17.49 -4.44 -6.66
CA GLY A 157 16.32 -3.88 -7.34
C GLY A 157 15.92 -2.50 -6.83
N PHE A 158 16.02 -2.23 -5.52
CA PHE A 158 15.70 -0.92 -4.92
C PHE A 158 16.61 0.19 -5.46
N GLY A 159 17.92 -0.05 -5.46
CA GLY A 159 18.91 0.88 -5.99
C GLY A 159 18.74 1.11 -7.50
N ARG A 160 18.47 0.04 -8.27
CA ARG A 160 18.19 0.13 -9.71
C ARG A 160 16.93 0.96 -9.99
N ALA A 161 15.86 0.79 -9.21
CA ALA A 161 14.64 1.58 -9.31
C ALA A 161 14.88 3.08 -9.02
N LEU A 162 15.68 3.39 -7.98
CA LEU A 162 16.06 4.77 -7.64
C LEU A 162 16.85 5.42 -8.78
N VAL A 163 17.91 4.75 -9.24
CA VAL A 163 18.90 5.30 -10.19
C VAL A 163 18.33 5.42 -11.60
N ASN A 164 17.60 4.40 -12.07
CA ASN A 164 17.14 4.35 -13.46
C ASN A 164 15.74 4.95 -13.63
N GLY A 165 14.88 4.81 -12.63
CA GLY A 165 13.48 5.22 -12.69
C GLY A 165 13.14 6.46 -11.86
N GLY A 166 14.04 6.95 -11.00
CA GLY A 166 13.73 8.05 -10.08
C GLY A 166 12.68 7.66 -9.03
N VAL A 167 12.55 6.36 -8.72
CA VAL A 167 11.56 5.83 -7.77
C VAL A 167 12.01 6.14 -6.36
N THR A 168 11.21 6.89 -5.62
CA THR A 168 11.51 7.35 -4.25
C THR A 168 10.61 6.72 -3.19
N THR A 169 9.46 6.20 -3.61
CA THR A 169 8.47 5.54 -2.76
C THR A 169 7.89 4.37 -3.53
N LEU A 170 7.62 3.28 -2.84
CA LEU A 170 6.93 2.15 -3.44
C LEU A 170 6.11 1.37 -2.41
N GLN A 171 5.07 0.70 -2.87
CA GLN A 171 4.36 -0.30 -2.10
C GLN A 171 4.89 -1.68 -2.43
N ILE A 172 5.31 -2.41 -1.39
CA ILE A 172 5.58 -3.84 -1.46
C ILE A 172 4.38 -4.61 -0.94
N LEU A 173 3.93 -5.59 -1.71
CA LEU A 173 2.69 -6.30 -1.46
C LEU A 173 2.81 -7.77 -1.88
N PRO A 174 2.04 -8.69 -1.27
CA PRO A 174 1.93 -10.05 -1.76
C PRO A 174 1.46 -10.08 -3.22
N GLY A 175 1.66 -11.21 -3.91
CA GLY A 175 1.14 -11.44 -5.24
C GLY A 175 -0.37 -11.69 -5.26
N SER A 176 -0.83 -12.39 -6.29
CA SER A 176 -2.26 -12.59 -6.54
C SER A 176 -2.71 -14.06 -6.48
N ALA A 177 -1.91 -14.92 -5.87
CA ALA A 177 -2.26 -16.33 -5.75
C ALA A 177 -3.46 -16.52 -4.81
N ASN A 178 -3.58 -15.70 -3.77
CA ASN A 178 -4.57 -15.85 -2.70
C ASN A 178 -5.71 -14.83 -2.88
N LEU A 179 -6.91 -15.15 -2.41
CA LEU A 179 -8.02 -14.18 -2.36
C LEU A 179 -7.73 -13.05 -1.36
N PHE A 180 -7.15 -13.42 -0.21
CA PHE A 180 -6.57 -12.48 0.76
C PHE A 180 -5.08 -12.82 0.89
N GLY A 181 -4.22 -12.05 0.24
CA GLY A 181 -2.78 -12.31 0.16
C GLY A 181 -1.99 -11.89 1.39
N GLY A 182 -2.51 -10.94 2.17
CA GLY A 182 -1.81 -10.41 3.33
C GLY A 182 -1.61 -8.90 3.28
N ARG A 183 -0.97 -8.33 4.31
CA ARG A 183 -0.71 -6.90 4.39
C ARG A 183 0.41 -6.46 3.46
N SER A 184 0.23 -5.32 2.79
CA SER A 184 1.27 -4.60 2.06
C SER A 184 1.88 -3.49 2.92
N VAL A 185 3.10 -3.08 2.60
CA VAL A 185 3.82 -1.99 3.28
C VAL A 185 4.29 -0.94 2.27
N THR A 186 4.12 0.33 2.62
CA THR A 186 4.69 1.43 1.85
C THR A 186 6.08 1.76 2.40
N VAL A 187 7.08 1.84 1.52
CA VAL A 187 8.48 2.11 1.89
C VAL A 187 9.01 3.34 1.16
N LYS A 188 9.88 4.09 1.83
CA LYS A 188 10.81 5.03 1.21
C LYS A 188 11.92 4.23 0.54
N ASN A 189 12.24 4.56 -0.72
CA ASN A 189 13.31 3.89 -1.46
C ASN A 189 14.68 4.46 -1.01
N VAL A 190 15.16 3.96 0.11
CA VAL A 190 16.43 4.35 0.73
C VAL A 190 17.23 3.10 1.11
N TYR A 191 18.53 3.26 1.30
CA TYR A 191 19.35 2.17 1.83
C TYR A 191 19.04 1.96 3.31
N ALA A 192 18.90 0.70 3.72
CA ALA A 192 18.73 0.37 5.13
C ALA A 192 19.13 -1.08 5.40
N ARG A 193 19.40 -1.39 6.66
CA ARG A 193 19.66 -2.76 7.11
C ARG A 193 18.38 -3.53 7.46
N THR A 194 17.29 -2.82 7.70
CA THR A 194 16.00 -3.40 8.13
C THR A 194 14.86 -2.78 7.32
N MET A 195 13.81 -3.57 7.09
CA MET A 195 12.60 -3.09 6.42
C MET A 195 11.97 -1.91 7.19
N GLN A 196 11.92 -1.96 8.53
CA GLN A 196 11.36 -0.86 9.35
C GLN A 196 12.10 0.46 9.15
N ALA A 197 13.39 0.42 8.81
CA ALA A 197 14.18 1.60 8.48
C ALA A 197 13.95 2.09 7.04
N MET A 198 13.23 1.35 6.19
CA MET A 198 12.67 1.82 4.92
C MET A 198 11.18 2.19 5.02
N LYS A 199 10.44 1.59 5.96
CA LYS A 199 8.99 1.76 6.12
C LYS A 199 8.62 3.25 6.20
N PHE A 200 7.71 3.67 5.33
CA PHE A 200 7.25 5.05 5.24
C PHE A 200 6.54 5.42 6.56
N PRO A 201 7.05 6.37 7.36
CA PRO A 201 6.54 6.59 8.72
C PRO A 201 5.06 6.95 8.69
N GLY A 202 4.18 6.22 9.36
CA GLY A 202 2.74 6.57 9.41
C GLY A 202 1.98 6.44 8.09
N ALA A 203 2.53 5.79 7.06
CA ALA A 203 1.69 5.32 5.95
C ALA A 203 0.76 4.20 6.45
N PRO A 204 -0.51 4.18 6.01
CA PRO A 204 -1.39 3.04 6.26
C PRO A 204 -0.78 1.74 5.70
N TYR A 205 -1.08 0.63 6.37
CA TYR A 205 -0.94 -0.68 5.74
C TYR A 205 -1.96 -0.80 4.60
N GLY A 206 -1.65 -1.62 3.59
CA GLY A 206 -2.66 -2.11 2.68
C GLY A 206 -3.01 -3.57 2.94
N LEU A 207 -4.09 -4.05 2.36
CA LEU A 207 -4.45 -5.47 2.27
C LEU A 207 -4.49 -5.86 0.80
N LYS A 208 -3.60 -6.77 0.39
CA LYS A 208 -3.65 -7.36 -0.95
C LYS A 208 -4.77 -8.38 -1.02
N MET A 209 -5.71 -8.17 -1.93
CA MET A 209 -6.72 -9.14 -2.32
C MET A 209 -6.61 -9.48 -3.81
N ALA A 210 -7.22 -10.59 -4.26
CA ALA A 210 -7.26 -10.93 -5.67
C ALA A 210 -8.60 -11.52 -6.12
N CYS A 211 -9.05 -11.12 -7.31
CA CYS A 211 -10.17 -11.69 -8.06
C CYS A 211 -9.63 -12.56 -9.24
N GLY A 212 -10.51 -13.12 -10.07
CA GLY A 212 -10.10 -13.63 -11.38
C GLY A 212 -9.54 -15.04 -11.41
N GLU A 213 -8.76 -15.31 -12.45
CA GLU A 213 -8.20 -16.62 -12.79
C GLU A 213 -7.13 -17.07 -11.81
N ASN A 214 -6.34 -16.15 -11.26
CA ASN A 214 -5.17 -16.50 -10.47
C ASN A 214 -5.54 -17.32 -9.21
N PRO A 215 -6.43 -16.86 -8.31
CA PRO A 215 -6.80 -17.65 -7.14
C PRO A 215 -7.47 -18.98 -7.50
N LYS A 216 -8.46 -18.95 -8.40
CA LYS A 216 -9.18 -20.18 -8.78
C LYS A 216 -8.27 -21.23 -9.45
N ARG A 217 -7.22 -20.79 -10.16
CA ARG A 217 -6.23 -21.69 -10.78
C ARG A 217 -5.33 -22.31 -9.73
N VAL A 218 -4.82 -21.51 -8.79
CA VAL A 218 -3.91 -21.97 -7.73
C VAL A 218 -4.60 -22.99 -6.83
N TYR A 219 -5.79 -22.69 -6.29
CA TYR A 219 -6.46 -23.59 -5.35
C TYR A 219 -7.22 -24.71 -6.03
N GLY A 220 -7.85 -24.44 -7.18
CA GLY A 220 -8.45 -25.48 -8.01
C GLY A 220 -7.43 -26.54 -8.43
N GLY A 221 -6.21 -26.13 -8.80
CA GLY A 221 -5.10 -27.06 -9.09
C GLY A 221 -4.63 -27.87 -7.88
N LYS A 222 -4.89 -27.40 -6.66
CA LYS A 222 -4.64 -28.10 -5.39
C LYS A 222 -5.86 -28.93 -4.91
N GLY A 223 -6.90 -29.05 -5.73
CA GLY A 223 -8.11 -29.83 -5.39
C GLY A 223 -8.93 -29.24 -4.24
N ARG A 224 -8.84 -27.92 -3.99
CA ARG A 224 -9.59 -27.23 -2.93
C ARG A 224 -10.19 -25.93 -3.41
N ALA A 225 -11.20 -25.43 -2.70
CA ALA A 225 -11.80 -24.14 -3.01
C ALA A 225 -10.81 -22.96 -2.82
N PRO A 226 -10.90 -21.90 -3.63
CA PRO A 226 -11.80 -21.73 -4.78
C PRO A 226 -11.27 -22.39 -6.08
N ALA A 227 -12.18 -22.90 -6.91
CA ALA A 227 -11.87 -23.41 -8.27
C ALA A 227 -12.67 -22.71 -9.38
N THR A 228 -13.52 -21.75 -9.01
CA THR A 228 -14.37 -20.96 -9.91
C THR A 228 -14.44 -19.51 -9.43
N ARG A 229 -14.83 -18.58 -10.31
CA ARG A 229 -15.06 -17.17 -9.93
C ARG A 229 -16.17 -17.03 -8.87
N MET A 230 -17.23 -17.85 -8.98
CA MET A 230 -18.26 -17.93 -7.94
C MET A 230 -17.68 -18.42 -6.60
N GLY A 231 -16.75 -19.37 -6.65
CA GLY A 231 -16.02 -19.85 -5.48
C GLY A 231 -15.14 -18.76 -4.85
N ASN A 232 -14.47 -17.94 -5.66
CA ASN A 232 -13.73 -16.77 -5.16
C ASN A 232 -14.65 -15.89 -4.32
N ILE A 233 -15.73 -15.39 -4.92
CA ILE A 233 -16.69 -14.50 -4.25
C ILE A 233 -17.33 -15.17 -3.02
N ALA A 234 -17.68 -16.45 -3.08
CA ALA A 234 -18.26 -17.14 -1.92
C ALA A 234 -17.29 -17.18 -0.73
N VAL A 235 -16.00 -17.45 -0.96
CA VAL A 235 -14.98 -17.46 0.09
C VAL A 235 -14.74 -16.04 0.62
N ASP A 236 -14.72 -15.03 -0.25
CA ASP A 236 -14.57 -13.63 0.16
C ASP A 236 -15.71 -13.18 1.06
N ARG A 237 -16.96 -13.36 0.61
CA ARG A 237 -18.16 -12.98 1.37
C ARG A 237 -18.23 -13.69 2.73
N GLN A 238 -17.91 -14.98 2.78
CA GLN A 238 -17.84 -15.72 4.05
C GLN A 238 -16.77 -15.17 5.00
N THR A 239 -15.62 -14.77 4.46
CA THR A 239 -14.52 -14.22 5.23
C THR A 239 -14.86 -12.86 5.79
N TRP A 240 -15.46 -11.98 4.99
CA TRP A 240 -15.94 -10.67 5.46
C TRP A 240 -17.08 -10.78 6.48
N ALA A 241 -18.00 -11.73 6.32
CA ALA A 241 -19.03 -11.99 7.33
C ALA A 241 -18.43 -12.34 8.71
N LYS A 242 -17.34 -13.13 8.73
CA LYS A 242 -16.59 -13.42 9.96
C LYS A 242 -15.91 -12.18 10.53
N ALA A 243 -15.33 -11.33 9.68
CA ALA A 243 -14.68 -10.09 10.09
C ALA A 243 -15.67 -9.10 10.73
N VAL A 244 -16.88 -8.96 10.18
CA VAL A 244 -17.95 -8.12 10.75
C VAL A 244 -18.34 -8.61 12.15
N GLU A 245 -18.52 -9.92 12.33
CA GLU A 245 -18.82 -10.48 13.65
C GLU A 245 -17.64 -10.32 14.63
N TYR A 246 -16.41 -10.51 14.17
CA TYR A 246 -15.21 -10.26 14.97
C TYR A 246 -15.14 -8.82 15.45
N LYS A 247 -15.31 -7.85 14.54
CA LYS A 247 -15.36 -6.43 14.83
C LYS A 247 -16.44 -6.11 15.87
N ARG A 248 -17.66 -6.64 15.70
CA ARG A 248 -18.77 -6.42 16.64
C ARG A 248 -18.44 -6.87 18.07
N ARG A 249 -17.76 -8.01 18.23
CA ARG A 249 -17.34 -8.51 19.54
C ARG A 249 -16.29 -7.60 20.18
N TRP A 250 -15.31 -7.16 19.41
CA TRP A 250 -14.27 -6.26 19.90
C TRP A 250 -14.78 -4.86 20.21
N ASP A 251 -15.61 -4.27 19.36
CA ASP A 251 -16.22 -2.97 19.60
C ASP A 251 -17.06 -2.98 20.89
N LYS A 252 -17.81 -4.07 21.13
CA LYS A 252 -18.57 -4.25 22.38
C LYS A 252 -17.66 -4.30 23.60
N TYR A 253 -16.55 -5.03 23.53
CA TYR A 253 -15.58 -5.12 24.63
C TYR A 253 -14.87 -3.78 24.88
N GLU A 254 -14.46 -3.09 23.82
CA GLU A 254 -13.78 -1.80 23.92
C GLU A 254 -14.68 -0.70 24.51
N ASP A 255 -15.99 -0.73 24.22
CA ASP A 255 -17.00 0.18 24.76
C ASP A 255 -17.40 -0.18 26.20
N LYS A 256 -17.77 -1.44 26.44
CA LYS A 256 -18.45 -1.87 27.68
C LYS A 256 -17.58 -2.63 28.67
N GLY A 257 -16.41 -3.08 28.24
CA GLY A 257 -15.52 -3.95 29.02
C GLY A 257 -16.07 -5.36 29.21
N GLY A 258 -15.56 -6.05 30.24
CA GLY A 258 -15.80 -7.47 30.47
C GLY A 258 -14.64 -8.35 30.01
N GLU A 259 -14.92 -9.60 29.63
CA GLU A 259 -13.90 -10.52 29.12
C GLU A 259 -13.53 -10.16 27.68
N ALA A 260 -12.23 -10.01 27.42
CA ALA A 260 -11.72 -9.70 26.09
C ALA A 260 -12.03 -10.86 25.11
N PRO A 261 -12.56 -10.58 23.90
CA PRO A 261 -12.69 -11.60 22.88
C PRO A 261 -11.33 -12.23 22.54
N SER A 262 -11.32 -13.51 22.16
CA SER A 262 -10.10 -14.14 21.66
C SER A 262 -9.59 -13.41 20.42
N ARG A 263 -8.28 -13.10 20.43
CA ARG A 263 -7.60 -12.42 19.34
C ARG A 263 -7.31 -13.38 18.19
N ASP A 264 -7.54 -12.91 16.97
CA ASP A 264 -7.25 -13.60 15.71
C ASP A 264 -6.55 -12.61 14.76
N LEU A 265 -5.29 -12.88 14.41
CA LEU A 265 -4.46 -11.97 13.62
C LEU A 265 -5.00 -11.75 12.20
N ALA A 266 -5.67 -12.76 11.63
CA ALA A 266 -6.30 -12.66 10.33
C ALA A 266 -7.46 -11.66 10.42
N MET A 267 -8.30 -11.80 11.45
CA MET A 267 -9.44 -10.93 11.67
C MET A 267 -9.04 -9.53 12.17
N ASP A 268 -7.90 -9.37 12.86
CA ASP A 268 -7.36 -8.05 13.20
C ASP A 268 -7.07 -7.21 11.95
N THR A 269 -6.51 -7.82 10.90
CA THR A 269 -6.30 -7.16 9.60
C THR A 269 -7.62 -6.75 8.97
N LEU A 270 -8.60 -7.66 8.92
CA LEU A 270 -9.89 -7.37 8.30
C LEU A 270 -10.71 -6.36 9.10
N ARG A 271 -10.62 -6.36 10.43
CA ARG A 271 -11.17 -5.32 11.29
C ARG A 271 -10.56 -3.96 10.97
N GLY A 272 -9.23 -3.89 10.82
CA GLY A 272 -8.55 -2.65 10.41
C GLY A 272 -9.03 -2.11 9.06
N VAL A 273 -9.36 -3.00 8.11
CA VAL A 273 -10.01 -2.59 6.85
C VAL A 273 -11.41 -2.04 7.07
N LEU A 274 -12.24 -2.71 7.88
CA LEU A 274 -13.60 -2.25 8.21
C LEU A 274 -13.61 -0.93 9.01
N GLU A 275 -12.48 -0.57 9.61
CA GLU A 275 -12.27 0.70 10.34
C GLU A 275 -11.67 1.80 9.45
N GLY A 276 -11.29 1.48 8.22
CA GLY A 276 -10.63 2.40 7.29
C GLY A 276 -9.15 2.65 7.59
N GLU A 277 -8.54 1.88 8.49
CA GLU A 277 -7.13 2.00 8.87
C GLU A 277 -6.19 1.25 7.91
N ILE A 278 -6.70 0.22 7.24
CA ILE A 278 -5.97 -0.59 6.26
C ILE A 278 -6.65 -0.47 4.90
N LEU A 279 -5.86 -0.12 3.86
CA LEU A 279 -6.35 0.19 2.52
C LEU A 279 -6.41 -1.06 1.64
N VAL A 280 -7.57 -1.40 1.08
CA VAL A 280 -7.69 -2.57 0.19
C VAL A 280 -7.05 -2.29 -1.18
N GLN A 281 -6.09 -3.14 -1.55
CA GLN A 281 -5.37 -3.16 -2.81
C GLN A 281 -5.72 -4.45 -3.55
N ASN A 282 -6.63 -4.39 -4.52
CA ASN A 282 -7.25 -5.59 -5.08
C ASN A 282 -6.77 -5.89 -6.51
N HIS A 283 -6.02 -6.97 -6.69
CA HIS A 283 -5.71 -7.51 -8.02
C HIS A 283 -6.99 -7.92 -8.75
N CYS A 284 -7.26 -7.32 -9.90
CA CYS A 284 -8.39 -7.71 -10.73
C CYS A 284 -8.21 -7.25 -12.18
N TYR A 285 -8.60 -8.07 -13.14
CA TYR A 285 -8.42 -7.74 -14.56
C TYR A 285 -9.70 -7.25 -15.22
N ARG A 286 -10.78 -8.03 -15.08
CA ARG A 286 -12.03 -7.82 -15.82
C ARG A 286 -12.97 -6.83 -15.15
N ALA A 287 -13.73 -6.12 -15.98
CA ALA A 287 -14.67 -5.09 -15.57
C ALA A 287 -15.82 -5.66 -14.73
N ASP A 288 -16.37 -6.81 -15.13
CA ASP A 288 -17.47 -7.46 -14.42
C ASP A 288 -17.05 -7.95 -13.03
N GLU A 289 -15.82 -8.46 -12.89
CA GLU A 289 -15.29 -8.89 -11.60
C GLU A 289 -15.03 -7.70 -10.67
N MET A 290 -14.47 -6.59 -11.19
CA MET A 290 -14.31 -5.35 -10.42
C MET A 290 -15.65 -4.82 -9.91
N ALA A 291 -16.69 -4.83 -10.74
CA ALA A 291 -18.03 -4.41 -10.34
C ALA A 291 -18.60 -5.28 -9.20
N VAL A 292 -18.47 -6.60 -9.30
CA VAL A 292 -18.91 -7.54 -8.25
C VAL A 292 -18.14 -7.32 -6.94
N VAL A 293 -16.83 -7.09 -7.01
CA VAL A 293 -16.02 -6.80 -5.81
C VAL A 293 -16.43 -5.48 -5.15
N MET A 294 -16.76 -4.44 -5.92
CA MET A 294 -17.29 -3.18 -5.37
C MET A 294 -18.67 -3.37 -4.71
N ASP A 295 -19.55 -4.19 -5.28
CA ASP A 295 -20.85 -4.47 -4.66
C ASP A 295 -20.71 -5.31 -3.37
N MET A 296 -19.76 -6.25 -3.33
CA MET A 296 -19.38 -6.94 -2.10
C MET A 296 -18.80 -5.98 -1.05
N ALA A 297 -18.02 -4.99 -1.48
CA ALA A 297 -17.48 -3.96 -0.59
C ALA A 297 -18.60 -3.17 0.10
N LYS A 298 -19.65 -2.80 -0.67
CA LYS A 298 -20.86 -2.16 -0.13
C LYS A 298 -21.63 -3.07 0.83
N GLU A 299 -21.73 -4.37 0.53
CA GLU A 299 -22.41 -5.34 1.41
C GLU A 299 -21.81 -5.39 2.82
N PHE A 300 -20.47 -5.41 2.92
CA PHE A 300 -19.77 -5.58 4.21
C PHE A 300 -19.26 -4.27 4.82
N GLY A 301 -19.34 -3.16 4.08
CA GLY A 301 -18.96 -1.83 4.58
C GLY A 301 -17.44 -1.60 4.58
N TYR A 302 -16.72 -2.11 3.58
CA TYR A 302 -15.33 -1.72 3.32
C TYR A 302 -15.21 -0.96 1.99
N HIS A 303 -14.05 -0.35 1.75
CA HIS A 303 -13.75 0.37 0.51
C HIS A 303 -12.59 -0.26 -0.25
N VAL A 304 -12.72 -0.42 -1.56
CA VAL A 304 -11.60 -0.81 -2.44
C VAL A 304 -10.84 0.45 -2.82
N THR A 305 -9.60 0.57 -2.35
CA THR A 305 -8.79 1.77 -2.61
C THR A 305 -8.30 1.80 -4.05
N ALA A 306 -7.72 0.70 -4.52
CA ALA A 306 -7.35 0.54 -5.92
C ALA A 306 -7.55 -0.88 -6.44
N PHE A 307 -7.96 -1.00 -7.70
CA PHE A 307 -7.80 -2.22 -8.47
C PHE A 307 -6.45 -2.23 -9.18
N HIS A 308 -5.71 -3.34 -9.03
CA HIS A 308 -4.40 -3.53 -9.64
C HIS A 308 -4.52 -4.35 -10.93
N HIS A 309 -3.69 -4.00 -11.91
CA HIS A 309 -3.73 -4.41 -13.32
C HIS A 309 -4.93 -3.84 -14.07
N ALA A 310 -6.15 -4.06 -13.56
CA ALA A 310 -7.39 -3.41 -13.96
C ALA A 310 -7.50 -3.22 -15.49
N VAL A 311 -7.20 -4.31 -16.21
CA VAL A 311 -7.01 -4.31 -17.67
C VAL A 311 -8.25 -3.80 -18.40
N GLU A 312 -9.44 -4.11 -17.90
CA GLU A 312 -10.70 -3.65 -18.46
C GLU A 312 -11.31 -2.45 -17.73
N ALA A 313 -10.54 -1.72 -16.90
CA ALA A 313 -11.04 -0.57 -16.14
C ALA A 313 -11.69 0.51 -17.03
N TYR A 314 -11.17 0.69 -18.25
CA TYR A 314 -11.75 1.59 -19.25
C TYR A 314 -13.23 1.35 -19.54
N LYS A 315 -13.76 0.13 -19.31
CA LYS A 315 -15.17 -0.22 -19.52
C LYS A 315 -16.09 0.25 -18.38
N ILE A 316 -15.53 0.56 -17.21
CA ILE A 316 -16.26 0.88 -15.98
C ILE A 316 -15.69 2.13 -15.29
N ALA A 317 -15.11 3.05 -16.05
CA ALA A 317 -14.49 4.26 -15.53
C ALA A 317 -15.46 5.11 -14.69
N ASP A 318 -16.73 5.14 -15.08
CA ASP A 318 -17.84 5.79 -14.39
C ASP A 318 -18.10 5.14 -13.02
N LEU A 319 -18.11 3.80 -12.95
CA LEU A 319 -18.28 3.07 -11.70
C LEU A 319 -17.09 3.31 -10.75
N LEU A 320 -15.86 3.28 -11.27
CA LEU A 320 -14.66 3.55 -10.47
C LEU A 320 -14.71 4.95 -9.85
N LYS A 321 -15.05 5.96 -10.65
CA LYS A 321 -15.25 7.33 -10.18
C LYS A 321 -16.37 7.44 -9.15
N ALA A 322 -17.51 6.82 -9.39
CA ALA A 322 -18.67 6.88 -8.50
C ALA A 322 -18.40 6.25 -7.12
N ASN A 323 -17.46 5.29 -7.05
CA ASN A 323 -17.07 4.66 -5.80
C ASN A 323 -15.80 5.26 -5.18
N ASP A 324 -15.14 6.27 -5.80
CA ASP A 324 -13.81 6.77 -5.40
C ASP A 324 -12.75 5.66 -5.30
N THR A 325 -12.78 4.73 -6.26
CA THR A 325 -11.80 3.64 -6.40
C THR A 325 -10.83 3.97 -7.54
N CYS A 326 -9.54 3.82 -7.27
CA CYS A 326 -8.50 4.04 -8.28
C CYS A 326 -8.24 2.78 -9.12
N ALA A 327 -7.61 2.94 -10.29
CA ALA A 327 -7.12 1.83 -11.12
C ALA A 327 -5.61 1.98 -11.39
N ALA A 328 -4.83 0.98 -10.99
CA ALA A 328 -3.43 0.84 -11.36
C ALA A 328 -3.32 -0.11 -12.55
N VAL A 329 -2.86 0.38 -13.69
CA VAL A 329 -2.82 -0.39 -14.96
C VAL A 329 -1.41 -0.43 -15.55
N TRP A 330 -1.19 -1.34 -16.49
CA TRP A 330 -0.04 -1.27 -17.40
C TRP A 330 -0.34 -0.40 -18.60
N ALA A 331 0.71 0.09 -19.27
CA ALA A 331 0.54 0.81 -20.52
C ALA A 331 0.15 -0.11 -21.69
N ASP A 332 0.76 -1.30 -21.76
CA ASP A 332 0.65 -2.21 -22.92
C ASP A 332 0.99 -3.69 -22.61
N TRP A 333 1.05 -4.11 -21.33
CA TRP A 333 1.30 -5.52 -21.00
C TRP A 333 -0.01 -6.30 -20.84
N TYR A 334 -0.33 -7.13 -21.83
CA TYR A 334 -1.59 -7.89 -21.91
C TYR A 334 -1.47 -9.16 -22.76
N GLY A 335 -2.55 -9.93 -22.89
CA GLY A 335 -2.65 -11.10 -23.79
C GLY A 335 -2.06 -12.41 -23.27
N PHE A 336 -1.51 -12.42 -22.05
CA PHE A 336 -0.90 -13.62 -21.42
C PHE A 336 -1.92 -14.53 -20.71
N LYS A 337 -3.18 -14.09 -20.58
CA LYS A 337 -4.34 -14.82 -20.03
C LYS A 337 -5.61 -14.34 -20.71
N MET A 338 -6.70 -15.11 -20.60
CA MET A 338 -8.00 -14.69 -21.15
C MET A 338 -8.54 -13.44 -20.47
N GLU A 339 -8.46 -13.33 -19.15
CA GLU A 339 -8.86 -12.12 -18.42
C GLU A 339 -7.97 -10.89 -18.71
N ALA A 340 -6.76 -11.10 -19.22
CA ALA A 340 -5.85 -10.03 -19.62
C ALA A 340 -5.89 -9.77 -21.14
N TYR A 341 -6.85 -10.32 -21.88
CA TYR A 341 -6.82 -10.27 -23.34
C TYR A 341 -7.37 -8.97 -23.92
N ASP A 342 -8.41 -8.41 -23.32
CA ASP A 342 -9.15 -7.25 -23.86
C ASP A 342 -8.60 -5.90 -23.35
N ALA A 343 -7.27 -5.80 -23.26
CA ALA A 343 -6.60 -4.55 -22.92
C ALA A 343 -6.59 -3.59 -24.11
N VAL A 344 -6.64 -2.29 -23.82
CA VAL A 344 -6.41 -1.23 -24.79
C VAL A 344 -5.30 -0.32 -24.27
N ASN A 345 -4.45 0.18 -25.16
CA ASN A 345 -3.33 1.05 -24.78
C ASN A 345 -3.83 2.44 -24.29
N GLU A 346 -5.09 2.76 -24.58
CA GLU A 346 -5.79 3.99 -24.20
C GLU A 346 -6.41 3.92 -22.79
N ASN A 347 -6.24 2.83 -22.03
CA ASN A 347 -6.93 2.61 -20.75
C ASN A 347 -6.77 3.81 -19.78
N LEU A 348 -5.54 4.25 -19.52
CA LEU A 348 -5.27 5.44 -18.70
C LEU A 348 -5.93 6.71 -19.25
N ALA A 349 -5.93 6.90 -20.57
CA ALA A 349 -6.51 8.08 -21.21
C ALA A 349 -8.03 8.12 -21.07
N ILE A 350 -8.70 6.97 -21.18
CA ILE A 350 -10.15 6.83 -21.01
C ILE A 350 -10.53 7.11 -19.55
N LEU A 351 -9.80 6.52 -18.59
CA LEU A 351 -10.02 6.75 -17.16
C LEU A 351 -9.83 8.22 -16.77
N GLU A 352 -8.75 8.84 -17.25
CA GLU A 352 -8.48 10.27 -17.07
C GLU A 352 -9.61 11.13 -17.63
N LYS A 353 -10.09 10.83 -18.84
CA LYS A 353 -11.19 11.57 -19.48
C LYS A 353 -12.48 11.53 -18.67
N GLU A 354 -12.79 10.38 -18.07
CA GLU A 354 -13.96 10.25 -17.18
C GLU A 354 -13.73 10.95 -15.83
N GLY A 355 -12.47 11.21 -15.46
CA GLY A 355 -12.11 11.77 -14.16
C GLY A 355 -12.02 10.70 -13.06
N ALA A 356 -11.84 9.43 -13.43
CA ALA A 356 -11.51 8.36 -12.51
C ALA A 356 -10.03 8.49 -12.07
N CYS A 357 -9.75 8.10 -10.83
CA CYS A 357 -8.37 8.03 -10.35
C CYS A 357 -7.63 6.88 -11.04
N ALA A 358 -6.56 7.19 -11.78
CA ALA A 358 -5.82 6.18 -12.53
C ALA A 358 -4.31 6.39 -12.45
N MET A 359 -3.54 5.31 -12.48
CA MET A 359 -2.09 5.32 -12.34
C MET A 359 -1.44 4.15 -13.07
N ILE A 360 -0.15 4.31 -13.32
CA ILE A 360 0.72 3.24 -13.82
C ILE A 360 1.31 2.47 -12.64
N HIS A 361 1.63 1.20 -12.83
CA HIS A 361 2.49 0.42 -11.93
C HIS A 361 3.42 -0.48 -12.73
N SER A 362 4.43 -1.07 -12.08
CA SER A 362 5.37 -1.95 -12.77
C SER A 362 4.90 -3.40 -12.81
N ASP A 363 4.64 -3.99 -11.63
CA ASP A 363 4.54 -5.44 -11.42
C ASP A 363 5.73 -6.23 -12.03
N ASP A 364 6.88 -5.57 -12.20
CA ASP A 364 8.08 -6.15 -12.78
C ASP A 364 9.34 -5.42 -12.32
N GLN A 365 10.36 -6.20 -11.96
CA GLN A 365 11.65 -5.72 -11.45
C GLN A 365 12.47 -4.91 -12.48
N ASN A 366 12.18 -5.05 -13.78
CA ASN A 366 12.78 -4.22 -14.83
C ASN A 366 11.87 -3.04 -15.18
N GLY A 367 10.55 -3.24 -15.21
CA GLY A 367 9.53 -2.24 -15.50
C GLY A 367 9.53 -1.08 -14.50
N ILE A 368 9.79 -1.35 -13.21
CA ILE A 368 9.88 -0.32 -12.16
C ILE A 368 10.91 0.77 -12.48
N GLN A 369 11.94 0.43 -13.25
CA GLN A 369 13.00 1.35 -13.66
C GLN A 369 12.59 2.29 -14.80
N ARG A 370 11.36 2.17 -15.32
CA ARG A 370 10.91 2.77 -16.58
C ARG A 370 9.47 3.30 -16.54
N LEU A 371 8.87 3.50 -15.37
CA LEU A 371 7.47 3.96 -15.25
C LEU A 371 7.19 5.29 -15.97
N ASN A 372 8.18 6.19 -16.05
CA ASN A 372 8.11 7.41 -16.86
C ASN A 372 7.93 7.09 -18.37
N GLN A 373 8.57 6.04 -18.88
CA GLN A 373 8.43 5.56 -20.25
C GLN A 373 7.08 4.88 -20.47
N GLU A 374 6.61 4.10 -19.47
CA GLU A 374 5.27 3.51 -19.50
C GLU A 374 4.17 4.57 -19.62
N VAL A 375 4.27 5.65 -18.84
CA VAL A 375 3.36 6.79 -18.98
C VAL A 375 3.51 7.50 -20.33
N ALA A 376 4.73 7.62 -20.87
CA ALA A 376 4.92 8.17 -22.21
C ALA A 376 4.19 7.34 -23.28
N LYS A 377 4.24 6.00 -23.20
CA LYS A 377 3.51 5.08 -24.08
C LYS A 377 2.00 5.27 -23.96
N ALA A 378 1.46 5.21 -22.74
CA ALA A 378 0.02 5.38 -22.50
C ALA A 378 -0.49 6.75 -22.98
N ARG A 379 0.27 7.82 -22.70
CA ARG A 379 -0.04 9.18 -23.17
C ARG A 379 -0.02 9.26 -24.70
N ALA A 380 0.95 8.64 -25.36
CA ALA A 380 1.04 8.64 -26.82
C ALA A 380 -0.17 7.93 -27.46
N SER A 381 -0.56 6.78 -26.91
CA SER A 381 -1.76 6.04 -27.35
C SER A 381 -3.03 6.87 -27.15
N GLY A 382 -3.21 7.46 -25.97
CA GLY A 382 -4.32 8.37 -25.70
C GLY A 382 -4.41 9.55 -26.69
N ARG A 383 -3.29 10.20 -26.98
CA ARG A 383 -3.24 11.29 -27.97
C ARG A 383 -3.58 10.82 -29.38
N LYS A 384 -3.13 9.63 -29.78
CA LYS A 384 -3.46 9.02 -31.07
C LYS A 384 -4.97 8.74 -31.18
N ALA A 385 -5.61 8.39 -30.07
CA ALA A 385 -7.05 8.19 -29.97
C ALA A 385 -7.86 9.49 -29.81
N GLY A 386 -7.20 10.66 -29.79
CA GLY A 386 -7.86 11.98 -29.76
C GLY A 386 -8.03 12.58 -28.37
N PHE A 387 -7.45 11.99 -27.31
CA PHE A 387 -7.46 12.58 -25.97
C PHE A 387 -6.37 13.66 -25.84
N ASP A 388 -6.74 14.83 -25.33
CA ASP A 388 -5.77 15.88 -25.00
C ASP A 388 -5.23 15.66 -23.58
N ILE A 389 -4.01 15.16 -23.50
CA ILE A 389 -3.32 14.86 -22.24
C ILE A 389 -2.00 15.62 -22.23
N SER A 390 -1.90 16.62 -21.36
CA SER A 390 -0.66 17.37 -21.17
C SER A 390 0.41 16.51 -20.48
N GLU A 391 1.67 16.90 -20.61
CA GLU A 391 2.78 16.25 -19.91
C GLU A 391 2.62 16.31 -18.39
N ALA A 392 2.21 17.46 -17.86
CA ALA A 392 1.98 17.64 -16.44
C ALA A 392 0.79 16.80 -15.93
N ALA A 393 -0.30 16.72 -16.70
CA ALA A 393 -1.44 15.88 -16.37
C ALA A 393 -1.06 14.40 -16.30
N ALA A 394 -0.25 13.92 -17.26
CA ALA A 394 0.22 12.54 -17.30
C ALA A 394 1.17 12.19 -16.15
N TRP A 395 1.95 13.14 -15.63
CA TRP A 395 2.85 12.89 -14.50
C TRP A 395 2.09 12.49 -13.22
N ARG A 396 0.82 12.90 -13.06
CA ARG A 396 -0.01 12.48 -11.93
C ARG A 396 -0.13 10.96 -11.82
N TRP A 397 -0.13 10.25 -12.95
CA TRP A 397 -0.29 8.79 -13.02
C TRP A 397 0.86 8.01 -12.39
N LEU A 398 1.99 8.64 -12.06
CA LEU A 398 3.14 8.01 -11.40
C LEU A 398 3.65 8.81 -10.19
N ALA A 399 2.85 9.78 -9.72
CA ALA A 399 3.19 10.67 -8.61
C ALA A 399 2.01 10.85 -7.64
N ILE A 400 1.15 11.86 -7.82
CA ILE A 400 0.09 12.15 -6.83
C ILE A 400 -1.02 11.09 -6.77
N ASN A 401 -1.36 10.45 -7.90
CA ASN A 401 -2.42 9.43 -7.93
C ASN A 401 -2.02 8.18 -7.12
N PRO A 402 -0.84 7.57 -7.31
CA PRO A 402 -0.39 6.51 -6.43
C PRO A 402 -0.21 6.99 -4.98
N ALA A 403 0.23 8.24 -4.73
CA ALA A 403 0.26 8.79 -3.36
C ALA A 403 -1.14 8.83 -2.71
N LYS A 404 -2.19 9.17 -3.47
CA LYS A 404 -3.60 9.16 -3.00
C LYS A 404 -4.02 7.74 -2.63
N ALA A 405 -3.77 6.77 -3.51
CA ALA A 405 -4.13 5.37 -3.30
C ALA A 405 -3.31 4.67 -2.19
N LEU A 406 -2.20 5.27 -1.76
CA LEU A 406 -1.40 4.84 -0.60
C LEU A 406 -1.72 5.63 0.69
N GLY A 407 -2.61 6.62 0.64
CA GLY A 407 -2.96 7.43 1.81
C GLY A 407 -1.83 8.38 2.29
N ILE A 408 -0.96 8.82 1.38
CA ILE A 408 0.22 9.67 1.68
C ILE A 408 0.31 10.93 0.81
N ALA A 409 -0.77 11.27 0.08
CA ALA A 409 -0.81 12.41 -0.84
C ALA A 409 -0.64 13.78 -0.17
N ASP A 410 -0.95 13.89 1.12
CA ASP A 410 -0.71 15.08 1.93
C ASP A 410 0.79 15.32 2.20
N ARG A 411 1.62 14.27 2.06
CA ARG A 411 3.04 14.28 2.45
C ARG A 411 3.99 14.25 1.27
N THR A 412 3.68 13.54 0.19
CA THR A 412 4.55 13.42 -0.99
C THR A 412 3.73 13.36 -2.29
N GLY A 413 4.40 13.11 -3.42
CA GLY A 413 3.77 12.98 -4.75
C GLY A 413 3.52 14.30 -5.48
N SER A 414 3.86 15.46 -4.88
CA SER A 414 3.86 16.75 -5.58
C SER A 414 4.89 17.74 -5.04
N LEU A 415 5.33 18.67 -5.89
CA LEU A 415 6.25 19.76 -5.55
C LEU A 415 5.45 20.93 -5.01
N LYS A 416 5.04 20.83 -3.74
CA LYS A 416 4.23 21.83 -3.05
C LYS A 416 4.85 22.19 -1.70
N PRO A 417 4.88 23.48 -1.32
CA PRO A 417 5.41 23.90 -0.02
C PRO A 417 4.85 23.07 1.14
N GLY A 418 5.74 22.61 2.02
CA GLY A 418 5.42 21.78 3.18
C GLY A 418 5.45 20.27 2.93
N LYS A 419 5.32 19.80 1.68
CA LYS A 419 5.50 18.38 1.34
C LYS A 419 6.96 17.96 1.43
N MET A 420 7.17 16.65 1.56
CA MET A 420 8.48 16.00 1.55
C MET A 420 9.25 16.34 0.28
N ALA A 421 10.55 16.59 0.43
CA ALA A 421 11.45 16.87 -0.69
C ALA A 421 11.92 15.58 -1.38
N ASP A 422 10.97 14.81 -1.89
CA ASP A 422 11.20 13.69 -2.80
C ASP A 422 11.24 14.23 -4.24
N VAL A 423 12.44 14.48 -4.78
CA VAL A 423 12.64 15.29 -6.00
C VAL A 423 13.54 14.54 -6.97
N VAL A 424 13.23 14.63 -8.27
CA VAL A 424 14.10 14.11 -9.34
C VAL A 424 14.42 15.23 -10.31
N LEU A 425 15.72 15.45 -10.55
CA LEU A 425 16.21 16.26 -11.66
C LEU A 425 16.56 15.32 -12.81
N TRP A 426 15.86 15.45 -13.93
CA TRP A 426 16.06 14.65 -15.13
C TRP A 426 16.99 15.37 -16.10
N ASN A 427 17.86 14.64 -16.80
CA ASN A 427 18.80 15.25 -17.76
C ASN A 427 18.13 15.80 -19.04
N GLY A 428 16.82 15.61 -19.21
CA GLY A 428 15.99 16.05 -20.33
C GLY A 428 14.50 15.86 -20.02
N ASN A 429 13.64 15.82 -21.04
CA ASN A 429 12.21 15.56 -20.86
C ASN A 429 11.99 14.12 -20.36
N PRO A 430 11.36 13.91 -19.19
CA PRO A 430 11.26 12.60 -18.56
C PRO A 430 10.44 11.57 -19.36
N PHE A 431 9.67 11.98 -20.37
CA PHE A 431 8.96 11.07 -21.26
C PHE A 431 9.79 10.57 -22.46
N SER A 432 11.04 11.03 -22.61
CA SER A 432 11.95 10.53 -23.63
C SER A 432 12.68 9.27 -23.18
N VAL A 433 12.80 8.29 -24.08
CA VAL A 433 13.57 7.05 -23.85
C VAL A 433 15.08 7.27 -23.63
N TYR A 434 15.61 8.43 -24.04
CA TYR A 434 17.00 8.83 -23.82
C TYR A 434 17.24 9.52 -22.48
N THR A 435 16.16 9.97 -21.83
CA THR A 435 16.27 10.72 -20.57
C THR A 435 16.48 9.77 -19.40
N ARG A 436 17.34 10.19 -18.47
CA ARG A 436 17.67 9.49 -17.24
C ARG A 436 17.56 10.46 -16.06
N PRO A 437 17.27 9.96 -14.84
CA PRO A 437 17.53 10.73 -13.64
C PRO A 437 18.99 11.20 -13.66
N GLN A 438 19.21 12.50 -13.42
CA GLN A 438 20.54 13.05 -13.19
C GLN A 438 20.83 13.08 -11.70
N MET A 439 19.88 13.56 -10.89
CA MET A 439 19.98 13.60 -9.44
C MET A 439 18.64 13.21 -8.83
N VAL A 440 18.68 12.47 -7.72
CA VAL A 440 17.49 12.03 -6.97
C VAL A 440 17.67 12.38 -5.50
N TRP A 441 16.68 13.06 -4.95
CA TRP A 441 16.58 13.38 -3.53
C TRP A 441 15.40 12.64 -2.90
N VAL A 442 15.60 12.12 -1.69
CA VAL A 442 14.54 11.59 -0.82
C VAL A 442 14.60 12.36 0.49
N ASP A 443 13.50 13.00 0.87
CA ASP A 443 13.45 13.93 2.00
C ASP A 443 14.62 14.93 1.98
N GLY A 444 14.94 15.48 0.80
CA GLY A 444 15.99 16.49 0.60
C GLY A 444 17.43 15.99 0.71
N ALA A 445 17.64 14.70 1.01
CA ALA A 445 18.96 14.07 0.97
C ALA A 445 19.28 13.58 -0.44
N LEU A 446 20.44 13.97 -0.97
CA LEU A 446 20.91 13.54 -2.29
C LEU A 446 21.35 12.07 -2.22
N LEU A 447 20.55 11.16 -2.78
CA LEU A 447 20.83 9.72 -2.76
C LEU A 447 21.43 9.20 -4.07
N TYR A 448 21.30 9.98 -5.14
CA TYR A 448 21.92 9.67 -6.42
C TYR A 448 22.35 10.93 -7.14
N ASP A 449 23.56 10.91 -7.71
CA ASP A 449 24.06 11.90 -8.67
C ASP A 449 24.83 11.18 -9.78
N ALA A 450 24.31 11.26 -11.00
CA ALA A 450 24.90 10.65 -12.20
C ALA A 450 26.34 11.12 -12.47
N ASN A 451 26.73 12.31 -11.98
CA ASN A 451 28.08 12.86 -12.17
C ASN A 451 29.03 12.60 -11.00
N ASN A 452 28.55 11.94 -9.93
CA ASN A 452 29.36 11.61 -8.76
C ASN A 452 29.38 10.10 -8.53
N PRO A 453 30.47 9.40 -8.93
CA PRO A 453 30.58 7.94 -8.73
C PRO A 453 30.43 7.49 -7.28
N LYS A 454 30.73 8.35 -6.28
CA LYS A 454 30.57 8.02 -4.86
C LYS A 454 29.11 8.00 -4.40
N LEU A 455 28.21 8.58 -5.19
CA LEU A 455 26.76 8.60 -4.97
C LEU A 455 26.04 7.70 -5.97
N ARG A 456 26.76 6.76 -6.61
CA ARG A 456 26.16 5.67 -7.36
C ARG A 456 26.07 4.47 -6.43
N PRO A 457 24.87 4.02 -6.09
CA PRO A 457 24.71 2.89 -5.19
C PRO A 457 25.25 1.62 -5.81
N VAL A 458 26.05 0.90 -5.03
CA VAL A 458 26.49 -0.46 -5.32
C VAL A 458 26.04 -1.29 -4.13
N SER A 459 25.27 -2.34 -4.37
CA SER A 459 24.90 -3.26 -3.30
C SER A 459 26.14 -4.04 -2.87
N ASP A 460 26.38 -4.18 -1.56
CA ASP A 460 27.48 -5.00 -1.06
C ASP A 460 27.29 -6.48 -1.40
N PHE A 461 26.03 -6.92 -1.56
CA PHE A 461 25.67 -8.22 -2.11
C PHE A 461 26.17 -8.45 -3.55
N GLU A 462 26.30 -7.39 -4.34
CA GLU A 462 26.86 -7.47 -5.70
C GLU A 462 28.39 -7.51 -5.66
N LEU A 463 29.07 -7.15 -4.56
CA LEU A 463 30.53 -7.16 -4.50
C LEU A 463 31.08 -8.57 -4.75
N GLY A 464 31.93 -8.69 -5.78
CA GLY A 464 32.56 -9.95 -6.16
C GLY A 464 31.73 -10.83 -7.11
N GLN A 465 30.56 -10.38 -7.57
CA GLN A 465 29.85 -11.06 -8.65
C GLN A 465 30.50 -10.70 -10.02
N PRO A 466 30.89 -11.66 -10.87
CA PRO A 466 31.49 -11.34 -12.16
C PRO A 466 30.52 -10.53 -13.04
N GLY A 467 30.87 -9.28 -13.33
CA GLY A 467 30.06 -8.39 -14.19
C GLY A 467 29.01 -7.54 -13.47
N GLU A 468 28.77 -7.78 -12.18
CA GLU A 468 27.91 -6.95 -11.32
C GLU A 468 28.69 -6.66 -10.03
N GLY A 469 29.03 -5.40 -9.76
CA GLY A 469 29.74 -5.04 -8.52
C GLY A 469 31.15 -4.47 -8.65
N ASP A 470 31.66 -4.17 -9.87
CA ASP A 470 32.85 -3.33 -9.98
C ASP A 470 32.80 -2.30 -11.13
N VAL A 471 33.15 -1.05 -10.75
CA VAL A 471 33.14 0.24 -11.46
C VAL A 471 32.09 0.44 -12.57
N LYS A 472 30.91 0.94 -12.18
CA LYS A 472 30.07 1.79 -13.04
C LYS A 472 30.21 3.26 -12.69
#